data_AF-A0A8H7DIU7-F1
#
_entry.id   AF-A0A8H7DIU7-F1
#
_cell.length_a   1.000
_cell.length_b   1.000
_cell.length_c   1.000
_cell.angle_alpha   90.00
_cell.angle_beta   90.00
_cell.angle_gamma   90.00
#
_symmetry.space_group_name_H-M   'P 1'
#
loop_
_entity.id
_entity.type
_entity.pdbx_description
1 polymer ?
#
loop_
_entity_poly.entity_id
_entity_poly.type
_entity_poly.pdbx_seq_one_letter_code
_entity_poly.pdbx_strand_id
1 'polypeptide(L)'
;MLLTGPPSLQLPPVRGLRTLSPDALIDCIEYLRVLYSPGVRGSKIRARARSNSSSESTTPFSVTVPPRLPDPESDTIAALRSDEFERSYTLRWLSYLVNNSQNLLGTPSEVDYVVARAAALLANCGGASCTGVISRTLHFPTERGPISVTVQDIPLENGDISSVGAQTWGGACVLSEIIAAQPADFGLVNNRSSPLTVLELGAGTGLAGLVLASAAKLMHIGGVTVVATDFYPSVLENLAANISTAFPASDPDVSISSHFLDWATFAPDMDPLPAPLDQPFDVILGADIIYEPEHAAWIHAVVSRLLAPGTSSQFHLVIPLRKTHALESSSVEHVFHVNASDEDPTAPVVTVLGKERIVCDVEENAGDEVEYLYYRIGWSRQIQEPVG
;
A
#
# COMPACT_ATOMS: atom_id res chain seq x y z
N MET A 1 18.25 -14.63 10.12
CA MET A 1 19.65 -14.78 9.64
C MET A 1 20.34 -13.45 9.86
N LEU A 2 21.43 -13.42 10.62
CA LEU A 2 22.24 -12.21 10.82
C LEU A 2 22.91 -11.85 9.48
N LEU A 3 22.61 -10.66 8.92
CA LEU A 3 23.29 -10.11 7.74
C LEU A 3 24.74 -9.83 8.09
N THR A 4 25.65 -10.74 7.77
CA THR A 4 27.02 -10.70 8.31
C THR A 4 28.11 -10.69 7.24
N GLY A 5 27.90 -10.02 6.11
CA GLY A 5 29.01 -9.68 5.22
C GLY A 5 28.62 -9.19 3.83
N PRO A 6 29.61 -8.77 3.04
CA PRO A 6 29.42 -8.37 1.64
C PRO A 6 29.07 -9.55 0.72
N PRO A 7 28.34 -9.34 -0.39
CA PRO A 7 28.03 -10.35 -1.40
C PRO A 7 29.23 -11.19 -1.85
N SER A 8 30.39 -10.57 -2.06
CA SER A 8 31.61 -11.23 -2.51
C SER A 8 32.15 -12.30 -1.55
N LEU A 9 31.80 -12.21 -0.25
CA LEU A 9 32.19 -13.18 0.78
C LEU A 9 31.09 -14.19 1.11
N GLN A 10 29.83 -13.76 1.00
CA GLN A 10 28.67 -14.58 1.38
C GLN A 10 28.20 -15.51 0.25
N LEU A 11 28.38 -15.09 -1.01
CA LEU A 11 27.91 -15.88 -2.14
C LEU A 11 28.92 -16.97 -2.55
N PRO A 12 28.42 -18.15 -2.94
CA PRO A 12 29.27 -19.17 -3.54
C PRO A 12 29.82 -18.68 -4.90
N PRO A 13 31.05 -19.09 -5.28
CA PRO A 13 31.60 -18.74 -6.59
C PRO A 13 30.69 -19.19 -7.74
N VAL A 14 30.59 -18.40 -8.81
CA VAL A 14 29.71 -18.71 -9.97
C VAL A 14 29.94 -20.12 -10.55
N ARG A 15 31.17 -20.63 -10.51
CA ARG A 15 31.50 -21.99 -10.98
C ARG A 15 30.93 -23.09 -10.08
N GLY A 16 30.55 -22.80 -8.83
CA GLY A 16 29.96 -23.74 -7.89
C GLY A 16 28.43 -23.81 -7.95
N LEU A 17 27.75 -22.93 -8.70
CA LEU A 17 26.28 -22.87 -8.67
C LEU A 17 25.61 -24.16 -9.17
N ARG A 18 26.22 -24.83 -10.16
CA ARG A 18 25.74 -26.12 -10.69
C ARG A 18 25.75 -27.29 -9.69
N THR A 19 26.36 -27.10 -8.51
CA THR A 19 26.41 -28.14 -7.47
C THR A 19 25.49 -27.84 -6.29
N LEU A 20 24.77 -26.72 -6.31
CA LEU A 20 23.87 -26.31 -5.25
C LEU A 20 22.44 -26.82 -5.53
N SER A 21 21.70 -27.09 -4.46
CA SER A 21 20.27 -27.36 -4.56
C SER A 21 19.50 -26.07 -4.88
N PRO A 22 18.27 -26.18 -5.44
CA PRO A 22 17.37 -25.04 -5.61
C PRO A 22 17.18 -24.22 -4.33
N ASP A 23 16.95 -24.87 -3.18
CA ASP A 23 16.76 -24.19 -1.90
C ASP A 23 17.97 -23.35 -1.49
N ALA A 24 19.18 -23.87 -1.67
CA ALA A 24 20.41 -23.13 -1.36
C ALA A 24 20.61 -21.92 -2.27
N LEU A 25 20.18 -22.01 -3.54
CA LEU A 25 20.17 -20.88 -4.47
C LEU A 25 19.12 -19.84 -4.06
N ILE A 26 17.95 -20.27 -3.59
CA ILE A 26 16.91 -19.38 -3.04
C ILE A 26 17.42 -18.64 -1.82
N ASP A 27 18.10 -19.31 -0.88
CA ASP A 27 18.68 -18.65 0.30
C ASP A 27 19.68 -17.55 -0.09
N CYS A 28 20.52 -17.81 -1.10
CA CYS A 28 21.44 -16.80 -1.64
C CYS A 28 20.69 -15.60 -2.25
N ILE A 29 19.61 -15.87 -2.99
CA ILE A 29 18.77 -14.83 -3.59
C ILE A 29 18.05 -14.02 -2.52
N GLU A 30 17.53 -14.63 -1.46
CA GLU A 30 16.88 -13.92 -0.35
C GLU A 30 17.87 -13.04 0.41
N TYR A 31 19.09 -13.51 0.65
CA TYR A 31 20.16 -12.69 1.20
C TYR A 31 20.42 -11.45 0.32
N LEU A 32 20.59 -11.63 -0.99
CA LEU A 32 20.79 -10.51 -1.91
C LEU A 32 19.58 -9.58 -2.01
N ARG A 33 18.37 -10.12 -1.83
CA ARG A 33 17.13 -9.35 -1.85
C ARG A 33 17.09 -8.35 -0.71
N VAL A 34 17.57 -8.70 0.49
CA VAL A 34 17.67 -7.75 1.61
C VAL A 34 18.60 -6.58 1.26
N LEU A 35 19.68 -6.86 0.53
CA LEU A 35 20.63 -5.85 0.09
C LEU A 35 20.12 -5.02 -1.07
N TYR A 36 19.49 -5.59 -2.10
CA TYR A 36 19.27 -4.90 -3.37
C TYR A 36 17.80 -4.71 -3.79
N SER A 37 16.84 -5.15 -2.97
CA SER A 37 15.45 -4.71 -3.12
C SER A 37 15.22 -3.50 -2.22
N PRO A 38 15.17 -2.27 -2.76
CA PRO A 38 14.89 -1.10 -1.94
C PRO A 38 13.51 -1.24 -1.30
N GLY A 39 13.39 -0.83 -0.04
CA GLY A 39 12.09 -0.71 0.62
C GLY A 39 11.20 0.29 -0.12
N VAL A 40 9.89 0.24 0.12
CA VAL A 40 9.00 1.30 -0.39
C VAL A 40 9.36 2.60 0.34
N ARG A 41 9.71 3.65 -0.41
CA ARG A 41 10.09 4.95 0.16
C ARG A 41 8.96 5.53 1.01
N GLY A 42 9.27 6.04 2.22
CA GLY A 42 8.27 6.67 3.09
C GLY A 42 7.25 5.71 3.71
N SER A 43 7.57 4.41 3.77
CA SER A 43 6.61 3.38 4.19
C SER A 43 6.53 3.11 5.70
N LYS A 44 7.47 3.62 6.50
CA LYS A 44 7.53 3.39 7.95
C LYS A 44 7.11 4.64 8.70
N ILE A 45 6.04 4.56 9.48
CA ILE A 45 5.54 5.70 10.28
C ILE A 45 6.50 5.96 11.46
N ARG A 46 7.00 7.21 11.56
CA ARG A 46 7.84 7.67 12.68
C ARG A 46 7.06 8.49 13.69
N ALA A 47 6.16 9.36 13.21
CA ALA A 47 5.35 10.22 14.08
C ALA A 47 3.99 10.52 13.45
N ARG A 48 2.98 10.74 14.31
CA ARG A 48 1.63 11.17 13.93
C ARG A 48 1.22 12.37 14.78
N ALA A 49 0.67 13.40 14.16
CA ALA A 49 0.16 14.59 14.84
C ALA A 49 -1.28 14.90 14.38
N ARG A 50 -2.20 15.03 15.33
CA ARG A 50 -3.59 15.43 15.05
C ARG A 50 -3.70 16.95 14.94
N SER A 51 -4.38 17.42 13.90
CA SER A 51 -4.75 18.84 13.78
C SER A 51 -6.14 19.02 14.38
N ASN A 52 -6.24 19.61 15.58
CA ASN A 52 -7.53 20.04 16.10
C ASN A 52 -7.96 21.32 15.36
N SER A 53 -9.01 21.24 14.56
CA SER A 53 -9.67 22.40 13.96
C SER A 53 -10.50 23.15 15.02
N SER A 54 -9.82 23.80 15.97
CA SER A 54 -10.37 24.91 16.74
C SER A 54 -9.26 25.54 17.58
N SER A 55 -9.06 26.85 17.36
CA SER A 55 -8.07 27.75 17.98
C SER A 55 -6.62 27.63 17.51
N GLU A 56 -6.20 28.62 16.72
CA GLU A 56 -4.82 29.09 16.73
C GLU A 56 -4.42 29.45 18.17
N SER A 57 -3.19 29.09 18.54
CA SER A 57 -2.58 29.23 19.88
C SER A 57 -2.87 28.10 20.87
N THR A 58 -2.19 26.98 20.66
CA THR A 58 -1.48 26.29 21.75
C THR A 58 -0.38 25.44 21.13
N THR A 59 0.83 25.53 21.69
CA THR A 59 2.01 24.79 21.26
C THR A 59 1.65 23.32 21.05
N PRO A 60 1.95 22.72 19.87
CA PRO A 60 1.64 21.32 19.66
C PRO A 60 2.39 20.49 20.70
N PHE A 61 1.70 19.55 21.33
CA PHE A 61 2.35 18.44 22.03
C PHE A 61 3.10 17.64 20.97
N SER A 62 4.31 18.10 20.64
CA SER A 62 5.29 17.34 19.89
C SER A 62 5.71 16.22 20.84
N VAL A 63 5.33 14.98 20.52
CA VAL A 63 6.10 13.84 21.00
C VAL A 63 7.42 13.93 20.25
N THR A 64 8.37 14.70 20.80
CA THR A 64 9.76 14.71 20.35
C THR A 64 10.33 13.34 20.70
N VAL A 65 10.18 12.39 19.77
CA VAL A 65 10.95 11.16 19.82
C VAL A 65 12.42 11.57 19.65
N PRO A 66 13.31 11.21 20.59
CA PRO A 66 14.72 11.55 20.50
C PRO A 66 15.30 11.06 19.17
N PRO A 67 16.32 11.74 18.60
CA PRO A 67 16.97 11.30 17.39
C PRO A 67 17.41 9.84 17.53
N ARG A 68 17.15 9.05 16.48
CA ARG A 68 17.43 7.61 16.45
C ARG A 68 18.91 7.41 16.76
N LEU A 69 19.21 6.50 17.70
CA LEU A 69 20.56 5.97 17.81
C LEU A 69 20.84 5.19 16.52
N PRO A 70 22.05 5.30 15.94
CA PRO A 70 22.40 4.60 14.71
C PRO A 70 22.11 3.10 14.84
N ASP A 71 21.38 2.56 13.86
CA ASP A 71 21.12 1.12 13.75
C ASP A 71 22.27 0.50 12.96
N PRO A 72 23.20 -0.22 13.61
CA PRO A 72 24.42 -0.71 12.97
C PRO A 72 24.14 -1.69 11.84
N GLU A 73 23.02 -2.41 11.85
CA GLU A 73 22.64 -3.32 10.76
C GLU A 73 22.22 -2.54 9.51
N SER A 74 21.45 -1.46 9.69
CA SER A 74 21.02 -0.59 8.59
C SER A 74 22.17 0.17 7.94
N ASP A 75 23.09 0.71 8.75
CA ASP A 75 24.32 1.38 8.29
C ASP A 75 25.16 0.45 7.41
N THR A 76 25.26 -0.81 7.82
CA THR A 76 26.00 -1.84 7.08
C THR A 76 25.34 -2.15 5.74
N ILE A 77 24.00 -2.26 5.69
CA ILE A 77 23.26 -2.51 4.44
C ILE A 77 23.40 -1.34 3.47
N ALA A 78 23.26 -0.10 3.94
CA ALA A 78 23.41 1.10 3.11
C ALA A 78 24.83 1.21 2.53
N ALA A 79 25.86 0.94 3.35
CA ALA A 79 27.24 0.90 2.89
C ALA A 79 27.45 -0.15 1.79
N LEU A 80 26.95 -1.38 1.98
CA LEU A 80 27.03 -2.47 0.99
C LEU A 80 26.26 -2.18 -0.30
N ARG A 81 25.13 -1.47 -0.22
CA ARG A 81 24.35 -1.02 -1.40
C ARG A 81 25.13 0.00 -2.24
N SER A 82 25.82 0.92 -1.57
CA SER A 82 26.58 1.99 -2.20
C SER A 82 27.94 1.53 -2.75
N ASP A 83 28.42 0.35 -2.34
CA ASP A 83 29.66 -0.23 -2.82
C ASP A 83 29.53 -0.75 -4.26
N GLU A 84 30.21 -0.07 -5.18
CA GLU A 84 30.18 -0.37 -6.62
C GLU A 84 30.76 -1.76 -6.94
N PHE A 85 31.76 -2.21 -6.19
CA PHE A 85 32.36 -3.53 -6.39
C PHE A 85 31.39 -4.64 -6.00
N GLU A 86 30.76 -4.53 -4.83
CA GLU A 86 29.78 -5.51 -4.34
C GLU A 86 28.53 -5.55 -5.21
N ARG A 87 28.06 -4.39 -5.65
CA ARG A 87 26.97 -4.27 -6.61
C ARG A 87 27.34 -4.94 -7.95
N SER A 88 28.54 -4.68 -8.47
CA SER A 88 29.03 -5.30 -9.72
C SER A 88 29.26 -6.80 -9.58
N TYR A 89 29.65 -7.27 -8.40
CA TYR A 89 29.75 -8.71 -8.10
C TYR A 89 28.38 -9.37 -8.14
N THR A 90 27.40 -8.78 -7.44
CA THR A 90 26.01 -9.26 -7.38
C THR A 90 25.38 -9.35 -8.77
N LEU A 91 25.53 -8.29 -9.58
CA LEU A 91 25.03 -8.27 -10.96
C LEU A 91 25.62 -9.41 -11.81
N ARG A 92 26.93 -9.64 -11.72
CA ARG A 92 27.61 -10.74 -12.44
C ARG A 92 27.14 -12.11 -11.95
N TRP A 93 26.94 -12.27 -10.64
CA TRP A 93 26.48 -13.52 -10.04
C TRP A 93 25.07 -13.87 -10.50
N LEU A 94 24.12 -12.93 -10.39
CA LEU A 94 22.73 -13.10 -10.82
C LEU A 94 22.64 -13.31 -12.34
N SER A 95 23.40 -12.55 -13.13
CA SER A 95 23.46 -12.72 -14.59
C SER A 95 23.96 -14.11 -14.97
N TYR A 96 24.98 -14.62 -14.28
CA TYR A 96 25.49 -15.96 -14.54
C TYR A 96 24.44 -17.02 -14.19
N LEU A 97 23.77 -16.89 -13.04
CA LEU A 97 22.72 -17.82 -12.61
C LEU A 97 21.59 -17.92 -13.65
N VAL A 98 21.09 -16.76 -14.13
CA VAL A 98 20.01 -16.70 -15.13
C VAL A 98 20.46 -17.29 -16.47
N ASN A 99 21.66 -16.94 -16.95
CA ASN A 99 22.16 -17.39 -18.27
C ASN A 99 22.64 -18.84 -18.30
N ASN A 100 22.73 -19.53 -17.15
CA ASN A 100 23.23 -20.90 -17.05
C ASN A 100 22.22 -21.84 -16.37
N SER A 101 20.92 -21.50 -16.43
CA SER A 101 19.83 -22.25 -15.80
C SER A 101 19.78 -23.73 -16.17
N GLN A 102 20.12 -24.06 -17.42
CA GLN A 102 20.16 -25.43 -17.96
C GLN A 102 21.17 -26.35 -17.24
N ASN A 103 22.12 -25.78 -16.49
CA ASN A 103 23.14 -26.52 -15.76
C ASN A 103 22.85 -26.61 -14.25
N LEU A 104 21.71 -26.11 -13.78
CA LEU A 104 21.33 -26.14 -12.37
C LEU A 104 20.71 -27.50 -12.00
N LEU A 105 20.87 -27.89 -10.74
CA LEU A 105 20.20 -29.06 -10.18
C LEU A 105 18.74 -28.72 -9.88
N GLY A 106 17.84 -29.68 -10.08
CA GLY A 106 16.42 -29.55 -9.78
C GLY A 106 15.52 -30.00 -10.92
N THR A 107 14.23 -30.05 -10.65
CA THR A 107 13.20 -30.20 -11.68
C THR A 107 13.09 -28.93 -12.52
N PRO A 108 12.57 -28.99 -13.76
CA PRO A 108 12.35 -27.80 -14.57
C PRO A 108 11.58 -26.70 -13.84
N SER A 109 10.51 -27.05 -13.10
CA SER A 109 9.71 -26.09 -12.34
C SER A 109 10.47 -25.42 -11.19
N GLU A 110 11.33 -26.15 -10.47
CA GLU A 110 12.17 -25.57 -9.41
C GLU A 110 13.23 -24.63 -9.99
N VAL A 111 13.84 -25.03 -11.12
CA VAL A 111 14.83 -24.22 -11.82
C VAL A 111 14.18 -22.95 -12.37
N ASP A 112 13.01 -23.06 -12.99
CA ASP A 112 12.23 -21.91 -13.49
C ASP A 112 11.90 -20.93 -12.35
N TYR A 113 11.51 -21.45 -11.17
CA TYR A 113 11.26 -20.63 -9.99
C TYR A 113 12.52 -19.89 -9.52
N VAL A 114 13.67 -20.58 -9.40
CA VAL A 114 14.96 -19.95 -9.03
C VAL A 114 15.35 -18.86 -10.04
N VAL A 115 15.24 -19.16 -11.33
CA VAL A 115 15.61 -18.24 -12.42
C VAL A 115 14.71 -17.01 -12.43
N ALA A 116 13.40 -17.19 -12.28
CA ALA A 116 12.44 -16.09 -12.21
C ALA A 116 12.79 -15.14 -11.06
N ARG A 117 13.12 -15.67 -9.88
CA ARG A 117 13.50 -14.86 -8.71
C ARG A 117 14.85 -14.16 -8.89
N ALA A 118 15.84 -14.83 -9.46
CA ALA A 118 17.14 -14.23 -9.76
C ALA A 118 17.03 -13.11 -10.82
N ALA A 119 16.22 -13.33 -11.86
CA ALA A 119 15.97 -12.36 -12.90
C ALA A 119 15.24 -11.11 -12.36
N ALA A 120 14.24 -11.28 -11.49
CA ALA A 120 13.57 -10.18 -10.82
C ALA A 120 14.54 -9.32 -10.01
N LEU A 121 15.44 -9.95 -9.24
CA LEU A 121 16.43 -9.23 -8.44
C LEU A 121 17.52 -8.56 -9.31
N LEU A 122 17.94 -9.21 -10.40
CA LEU A 122 18.86 -8.62 -11.38
C LEU A 122 18.25 -7.37 -12.02
N ALA A 123 16.96 -7.42 -12.31
CA ALA A 123 16.18 -6.32 -12.84
C ALA A 123 16.07 -5.15 -11.83
N ASN A 124 15.84 -5.43 -10.54
CA ASN A 124 15.92 -4.45 -9.44
C ASN A 124 17.25 -3.70 -9.41
N CYS A 125 18.34 -4.40 -9.67
CA CYS A 125 19.64 -3.79 -9.72
C CYS A 125 19.82 -2.88 -10.96
N GLY A 126 19.02 -3.01 -12.02
CA GLY A 126 19.07 -2.19 -13.23
C GLY A 126 18.37 -0.82 -13.13
N GLY A 127 17.63 -0.54 -12.05
CA GLY A 127 16.80 0.66 -11.89
C GLY A 127 15.36 0.48 -12.38
N ALA A 128 14.47 1.41 -12.05
CA ALA A 128 13.00 1.30 -12.24
C ALA A 128 12.54 1.08 -13.69
N SER A 129 13.39 1.37 -14.67
CA SER A 129 13.12 1.21 -16.11
C SER A 129 13.52 -0.17 -16.65
N CYS A 130 14.32 -0.93 -15.89
CA CYS A 130 14.78 -2.28 -16.22
C CYS A 130 14.22 -3.34 -15.29
N THR A 131 13.58 -2.94 -14.18
CA THR A 131 12.86 -3.81 -13.26
C THR A 131 11.73 -4.52 -13.98
N GLY A 132 11.82 -5.84 -14.09
CA GLY A 132 10.69 -6.71 -14.38
C GLY A 132 9.71 -6.74 -13.19
N VAL A 133 8.90 -7.79 -13.11
CA VAL A 133 7.99 -7.99 -11.99
C VAL A 133 8.76 -8.08 -10.67
N ILE A 134 8.46 -7.20 -9.71
CA ILE A 134 9.08 -7.17 -8.38
C ILE A 134 8.09 -7.69 -7.35
N SER A 135 8.35 -8.87 -6.80
CA SER A 135 7.61 -9.31 -5.61
C SER A 135 8.16 -8.64 -4.35
N ARG A 136 7.28 -8.14 -3.48
CA ARG A 136 7.60 -7.59 -2.16
C ARG A 136 6.75 -8.28 -1.11
N THR A 137 7.37 -8.73 -0.03
CA THR A 137 6.65 -9.18 1.16
C THR A 137 6.74 -8.09 2.21
N LEU A 138 5.59 -7.58 2.62
CA LEU A 138 5.43 -6.51 3.60
C LEU A 138 4.88 -7.09 4.88
N HIS A 139 5.45 -6.68 6.01
CA HIS A 139 5.10 -7.18 7.34
C HIS A 139 4.57 -6.04 8.19
N PHE A 140 3.36 -6.23 8.72
CA PHE A 140 2.70 -5.26 9.58
C PHE A 140 2.48 -5.89 10.96
N PRO A 141 3.15 -5.39 12.01
CA PRO A 141 2.99 -5.94 13.35
C PRO A 141 1.59 -5.65 13.89
N THR A 142 0.98 -6.64 14.55
CA THR A 142 -0.28 -6.48 15.29
C THR A 142 -0.15 -7.14 16.66
N GLU A 143 -1.07 -6.83 17.57
CA GLU A 143 -1.15 -7.48 18.89
C GLU A 143 -1.36 -9.00 18.80
N ARG A 144 -1.92 -9.51 17.69
CA ARG A 144 -2.25 -10.93 17.47
C ARG A 144 -1.21 -11.68 16.64
N GLY A 145 -0.14 -11.00 16.24
CA GLY A 145 0.90 -11.52 15.34
C GLY A 145 1.05 -10.70 14.07
N PRO A 146 2.15 -10.85 13.33
CA PRO A 146 2.39 -10.04 12.14
C PRO A 146 1.46 -10.45 11.00
N ILE A 147 0.84 -9.47 10.34
CA ILE A 147 0.22 -9.64 9.03
C ILE A 147 1.34 -9.59 7.99
N SER A 148 1.41 -10.59 7.12
CA SER A 148 2.41 -10.66 6.05
C SER A 148 1.68 -10.75 4.71
N VAL A 149 1.87 -9.75 3.86
CA VAL A 149 1.24 -9.68 2.52
C VAL A 149 2.33 -9.63 1.47
N THR A 150 2.22 -10.47 0.45
CA THR A 150 3.10 -10.44 -0.72
C THR A 150 2.35 -9.80 -1.89
N VAL A 151 2.91 -8.72 -2.44
CA VAL A 151 2.41 -8.04 -3.64
C VAL A 151 3.48 -8.03 -4.72
N GLN A 152 3.05 -8.00 -5.97
CA GLN A 152 3.89 -7.81 -7.14
C GLN A 152 3.71 -6.39 -7.66
N ASP A 153 4.83 -5.68 -7.83
CA ASP A 153 4.89 -4.51 -8.69
C ASP A 153 5.19 -4.99 -10.11
N ILE A 154 4.57 -4.39 -11.11
CA ILE A 154 4.92 -4.62 -12.52
C ILE A 154 5.59 -3.37 -13.11
N PRO A 155 6.36 -3.50 -14.21
CA PRO A 155 6.99 -2.37 -14.85
C PRO A 155 5.95 -1.39 -15.39
N LEU A 156 6.29 -0.09 -15.39
CA LEU A 156 5.46 0.91 -16.07
C LEU A 156 5.46 0.62 -17.58
N GLU A 157 4.28 0.66 -18.20
CA GLU A 157 4.16 0.42 -19.64
C GLU A 157 4.77 1.59 -20.42
N ASN A 158 5.86 1.34 -21.16
CA ASN A 158 6.47 2.30 -22.10
C ASN A 158 6.76 3.72 -21.55
N GLY A 159 6.93 3.86 -20.24
CA GLY A 159 7.11 5.18 -19.59
C GLY A 159 5.84 6.02 -19.52
N ASP A 160 4.67 5.42 -19.75
CA ASP A 160 3.38 6.06 -19.56
C ASP A 160 3.09 6.19 -18.05
N ILE A 161 3.06 7.44 -17.60
CA ILE A 161 2.77 7.84 -16.21
C ILE A 161 1.36 7.41 -15.80
N SER A 162 0.50 7.11 -16.78
CA SER A 162 -0.82 6.53 -16.57
C SER A 162 -0.76 5.19 -15.81
N SER A 163 0.27 4.37 -16.03
CA SER A 163 0.43 3.05 -15.40
C SER A 163 1.04 3.04 -13.98
N VAL A 164 1.11 4.20 -13.31
CA VAL A 164 1.74 4.30 -11.96
C VAL A 164 1.14 3.39 -10.89
N GLY A 165 -0.13 2.97 -11.05
CA GLY A 165 -0.77 1.98 -10.17
C GLY A 165 -0.09 0.59 -10.17
N ALA A 166 0.78 0.33 -11.15
CA ALA A 166 1.60 -0.88 -11.22
C ALA A 166 2.62 -1.02 -10.08
N GLN A 167 2.91 0.05 -9.34
CA GLN A 167 3.89 0.08 -8.25
C GLN A 167 3.22 0.26 -6.89
N THR A 168 3.81 -0.34 -5.85
CA THR A 168 3.42 -0.11 -4.47
C THR A 168 3.99 1.22 -3.97
N TRP A 169 3.11 2.17 -3.65
CA TRP A 169 3.48 3.49 -3.16
C TRP A 169 3.46 3.60 -1.63
N GLY A 170 4.20 4.57 -1.10
CA GLY A 170 4.39 4.71 0.35
C GLY A 170 3.09 4.99 1.12
N GLY A 171 2.13 5.71 0.54
CA GLY A 171 0.82 5.95 1.16
C GLY A 171 0.03 4.67 1.39
N ALA A 172 0.16 3.68 0.50
CA ALA A 172 -0.48 2.37 0.66
C ALA A 172 0.13 1.59 1.83
N CYS A 173 1.46 1.67 2.00
CA CYS A 173 2.15 1.11 3.17
C CYS A 173 1.72 1.81 4.47
N VAL A 174 1.63 3.14 4.46
CA VAL A 174 1.19 3.94 5.62
C VAL A 174 -0.25 3.58 6.01
N LEU A 175 -1.18 3.54 5.05
CA LEU A 175 -2.56 3.15 5.30
C LEU A 175 -2.66 1.73 5.86
N SER A 176 -1.89 0.80 5.29
CA SER A 176 -1.81 -0.59 5.75
C SER A 176 -1.28 -0.72 7.18
N GLU A 177 -0.27 0.06 7.54
CA GLU A 177 0.25 0.12 8.92
C GLU A 177 -0.82 0.64 9.89
N ILE A 178 -1.60 1.65 9.50
CA ILE A 178 -2.72 2.16 10.30
C ILE A 178 -3.82 1.11 10.46
N ILE A 179 -4.18 0.39 9.38
CA ILE A 179 -5.17 -0.72 9.43
C ILE A 179 -4.70 -1.81 10.40
N ALA A 180 -3.45 -2.25 10.29
CA ALA A 180 -2.88 -3.29 11.14
C ALA A 180 -2.81 -2.87 12.62
N ALA A 181 -2.50 -1.60 12.88
CA ALA A 181 -2.41 -1.05 14.23
C ALA A 181 -3.78 -0.78 14.87
N GLN A 182 -4.78 -0.36 14.09
CA GLN A 182 -6.09 0.10 14.58
C GLN A 182 -7.25 -0.49 13.76
N PRO A 183 -7.39 -1.83 13.66
CA PRO A 183 -8.35 -2.47 12.77
C PRO A 183 -9.81 -2.10 13.07
N ALA A 184 -10.14 -1.81 14.34
CA ALA A 184 -11.48 -1.40 14.76
C ALA A 184 -11.94 -0.08 14.10
N ASP A 185 -11.02 0.84 13.78
CA ASP A 185 -11.33 2.11 13.10
C ASP A 185 -11.82 1.87 11.65
N PHE A 186 -11.49 0.71 11.08
CA PHE A 186 -11.91 0.26 9.75
C PHE A 186 -13.07 -0.74 9.83
N GLY A 187 -13.84 -0.72 10.92
CA GLY A 187 -15.03 -1.55 11.09
C GLY A 187 -14.76 -3.02 11.42
N LEU A 188 -13.49 -3.43 11.61
CA LEU A 188 -13.12 -4.79 12.05
C LEU A 188 -13.34 -4.93 13.56
N VAL A 189 -14.61 -5.08 13.95
CA VAL A 189 -15.05 -5.29 15.33
C VAL A 189 -15.79 -6.61 15.47
N ASN A 190 -15.70 -7.23 16.65
CA ASN A 190 -16.46 -8.45 16.94
C ASN A 190 -17.96 -8.16 17.07
N ASN A 191 -18.81 -9.15 16.77
CA ASN A 191 -20.27 -9.08 16.91
C ASN A 191 -20.95 -7.97 16.08
N ARG A 192 -20.48 -7.74 14.85
CA ARG A 192 -21.22 -6.88 13.90
C ARG A 192 -22.62 -7.44 13.65
N SER A 193 -23.58 -6.54 13.51
CA SER A 193 -24.96 -6.88 13.13
C SER A 193 -25.11 -7.23 11.65
N SER A 194 -24.14 -6.84 10.82
CA SER A 194 -24.14 -7.05 9.37
C SER A 194 -22.72 -7.32 8.85
N PRO A 195 -22.59 -7.98 7.68
CA PRO A 195 -21.34 -8.07 6.94
C PRO A 195 -20.67 -6.69 6.77
N LEU A 196 -19.34 -6.66 6.73
CA LEU A 196 -18.54 -5.47 6.44
C LEU A 196 -18.25 -5.42 4.94
N THR A 197 -18.66 -4.34 4.27
CA THR A 197 -18.31 -4.08 2.87
C THR A 197 -17.27 -2.97 2.77
N VAL A 198 -16.18 -3.25 2.07
CA VAL A 198 -15.04 -2.33 1.89
C VAL A 198 -14.80 -2.09 0.41
N LEU A 199 -14.62 -0.84 0.02
CA LEU A 199 -14.18 -0.43 -1.32
C LEU A 199 -12.78 0.16 -1.23
N GLU A 200 -11.84 -0.29 -2.05
CA GLU A 200 -10.54 0.38 -2.23
C GLU A 200 -10.53 1.08 -3.58
N LEU A 201 -10.37 2.41 -3.57
CA LEU A 201 -10.24 3.23 -4.77
C LEU A 201 -8.78 3.34 -5.16
N GLY A 202 -8.47 3.06 -6.42
CA GLY A 202 -7.11 3.18 -6.96
C GLY A 202 -6.16 2.22 -6.24
N ALA A 203 -6.58 0.96 -6.17
CA ALA A 203 -5.94 -0.06 -5.35
C ALA A 203 -4.50 -0.34 -5.80
N GLY A 204 -4.15 -0.12 -7.06
CA GLY A 204 -2.83 -0.42 -7.59
C GLY A 204 -2.47 -1.89 -7.38
N THR A 205 -1.52 -2.16 -6.50
CA THR A 205 -1.14 -3.53 -6.12
C THR A 205 -2.12 -4.22 -5.16
N GLY A 206 -3.06 -3.49 -4.57
CA GLY A 206 -4.10 -3.98 -3.65
C GLY A 206 -3.67 -4.06 -2.19
N LEU A 207 -2.52 -3.46 -1.84
CA LEU A 207 -1.89 -3.67 -0.54
C LEU A 207 -2.82 -3.37 0.65
N ALA A 208 -3.54 -2.24 0.64
CA ALA A 208 -4.35 -1.84 1.80
C ALA A 208 -5.57 -2.77 1.96
N GLY A 209 -6.27 -3.10 0.87
CA GLY A 209 -7.36 -4.07 0.88
C GLY A 209 -6.91 -5.47 1.32
N LEU A 210 -5.75 -5.93 0.85
CA LEU A 210 -5.16 -7.22 1.24
C LEU A 210 -4.80 -7.26 2.73
N VAL A 211 -4.27 -6.18 3.28
CA VAL A 211 -3.95 -6.07 4.70
C VAL A 211 -5.22 -6.04 5.55
N LEU A 212 -6.26 -5.32 5.13
CA LEU A 212 -7.56 -5.32 5.80
C LEU A 212 -8.20 -6.72 5.82
N ALA A 213 -8.22 -7.40 4.68
CA ALA A 213 -8.74 -8.77 4.57
C ALA A 213 -7.93 -9.74 5.45
N SER A 214 -6.59 -9.59 5.48
CA SER A 214 -5.72 -10.39 6.33
C SER A 214 -5.94 -10.11 7.83
N ALA A 215 -6.18 -8.86 8.21
CA ALA A 215 -6.52 -8.47 9.56
C ALA A 215 -7.86 -9.10 10.01
N ALA A 216 -8.87 -9.07 9.15
CA ALA A 216 -10.16 -9.72 9.39
C ALA A 216 -9.98 -11.22 9.68
N LYS A 217 -9.19 -11.92 8.86
CA LYS A 217 -8.86 -13.35 9.08
C LYS A 217 -8.13 -13.59 10.40
N LEU A 218 -7.10 -12.80 10.69
CA LEU A 218 -6.33 -12.91 11.93
C LEU A 218 -7.19 -12.66 13.18
N MET A 219 -8.21 -11.83 13.05
CA MET A 219 -9.16 -11.51 14.12
C MET A 219 -10.38 -12.44 14.17
N HIS A 220 -10.51 -13.39 13.22
CA HIS A 220 -11.67 -14.25 13.04
C HIS A 220 -12.99 -13.48 12.88
N ILE A 221 -12.96 -12.38 12.15
CA ILE A 221 -14.14 -11.59 11.81
C ILE A 221 -14.66 -12.06 10.45
N GLY A 222 -15.83 -12.69 10.46
CA GLY A 222 -16.50 -13.17 9.25
C GLY A 222 -17.45 -12.16 8.61
N GLY A 223 -17.81 -12.44 7.36
CA GLY A 223 -18.66 -11.59 6.54
C GLY A 223 -17.96 -10.32 6.08
N VAL A 224 -16.68 -10.38 5.72
CA VAL A 224 -15.94 -9.23 5.18
C VAL A 224 -15.79 -9.37 3.68
N THR A 225 -16.21 -8.35 2.93
CA THR A 225 -16.08 -8.29 1.47
C THR A 225 -15.30 -7.05 1.09
N VAL A 226 -14.17 -7.23 0.39
CA VAL A 226 -13.33 -6.15 -0.14
C VAL A 226 -13.47 -6.11 -1.66
N VAL A 227 -13.87 -4.96 -2.18
CA VAL A 227 -13.93 -4.64 -3.60
C VAL A 227 -12.76 -3.69 -3.88
N ALA A 228 -11.70 -4.18 -4.48
CA ALA A 228 -10.53 -3.37 -4.85
C ALA A 228 -10.69 -2.90 -6.29
N THR A 229 -10.61 -1.59 -6.52
CA THR A 229 -10.88 -0.99 -7.83
C THR A 229 -9.70 -0.22 -8.38
N ASP A 230 -9.54 -0.27 -9.70
CA ASP A 230 -8.57 0.51 -10.45
C ASP A 230 -9.08 0.78 -11.88
N PHE A 231 -8.35 1.57 -12.65
CA PHE A 231 -8.72 1.95 -14.02
C PHE A 231 -7.96 1.15 -15.07
N TYR A 232 -6.64 1.00 -14.93
CA TYR A 232 -5.80 0.46 -16.01
C TYR A 232 -5.91 -1.07 -16.10
N PRO A 233 -6.19 -1.64 -17.29
CA PRO A 233 -6.35 -3.08 -17.46
C PRO A 233 -5.19 -3.93 -16.93
N SER A 234 -3.94 -3.54 -17.21
CA SER A 234 -2.76 -4.28 -16.72
C SER A 234 -2.57 -4.17 -15.20
N VAL A 235 -2.96 -3.03 -14.60
CA VAL A 235 -2.99 -2.87 -13.14
C VAL A 235 -4.05 -3.78 -12.53
N LEU A 236 -5.24 -3.87 -13.12
CA LEU A 236 -6.31 -4.77 -12.69
C LEU A 236 -5.92 -6.24 -12.81
N GLU A 237 -5.25 -6.64 -13.89
CA GLU A 237 -4.71 -8.01 -14.05
C GLU A 237 -3.70 -8.35 -12.95
N ASN A 238 -2.78 -7.41 -12.65
CA ASN A 238 -1.81 -7.58 -11.57
C ASN A 238 -2.46 -7.61 -10.18
N LEU A 239 -3.44 -6.75 -9.95
CA LEU A 239 -4.24 -6.73 -8.72
C LEU A 239 -4.94 -8.09 -8.50
N ALA A 240 -5.56 -8.65 -9.54
CA ALA A 240 -6.16 -9.97 -9.49
C ALA A 240 -5.15 -11.08 -9.17
N ALA A 241 -3.93 -11.00 -9.74
CA ALA A 241 -2.84 -11.93 -9.45
C ALA A 241 -2.34 -11.81 -7.99
N ASN A 242 -2.22 -10.59 -7.46
CA ASN A 242 -1.86 -10.34 -6.06
C ASN A 242 -2.93 -10.88 -5.11
N ILE A 243 -4.21 -10.65 -5.41
CA ILE A 243 -5.34 -11.21 -4.67
C ILE A 243 -5.27 -12.74 -4.65
N SER A 244 -5.09 -13.37 -5.81
CA SER A 244 -5.03 -14.83 -5.93
C SER A 244 -3.83 -15.43 -5.19
N THR A 245 -2.71 -14.70 -5.12
CA THR A 245 -1.52 -15.12 -4.39
C THR A 245 -1.71 -15.07 -2.88
N ALA A 246 -2.36 -14.01 -2.37
CA ALA A 246 -2.60 -13.83 -0.94
C ALA A 246 -3.79 -14.66 -0.43
N PHE A 247 -4.78 -14.93 -1.29
CA PHE A 247 -6.01 -15.66 -0.97
C PHE A 247 -6.23 -16.81 -1.99
N PRO A 248 -5.35 -17.84 -2.02
CA PRO A 248 -5.38 -18.90 -3.03
C PRO A 248 -6.56 -19.87 -2.88
N ALA A 249 -7.19 -19.91 -1.71
CA ALA A 249 -8.39 -20.68 -1.44
C ALA A 249 -9.53 -19.73 -1.06
N SER A 250 -10.73 -20.05 -1.52
CA SER A 250 -11.94 -19.34 -1.09
C SER A 250 -12.07 -19.46 0.42
N ASP A 251 -12.16 -18.31 1.07
CA ASP A 251 -12.39 -18.19 2.50
C ASP A 251 -13.87 -17.86 2.70
N PRO A 252 -14.61 -18.62 3.54
CA PRO A 252 -16.04 -18.39 3.73
C PRO A 252 -16.34 -17.08 4.46
N ASP A 253 -15.35 -16.56 5.19
CA ASP A 253 -15.50 -15.42 6.09
C ASP A 253 -14.98 -14.12 5.48
N VAL A 254 -14.02 -14.20 4.56
CA VAL A 254 -13.39 -13.02 3.94
C VAL A 254 -13.27 -13.21 2.42
N SER A 255 -13.80 -12.26 1.66
CA SER A 255 -13.65 -12.21 0.21
C SER A 255 -12.98 -10.92 -0.23
N ILE A 256 -12.13 -11.00 -1.26
CA ILE A 256 -11.54 -9.84 -1.91
C ILE A 256 -11.56 -10.06 -3.43
N SER A 257 -11.88 -9.02 -4.20
CA SER A 257 -11.98 -9.09 -5.67
C SER A 257 -11.57 -7.78 -6.34
N SER A 258 -11.04 -7.85 -7.56
CA SER A 258 -10.62 -6.72 -8.37
C SER A 258 -11.71 -6.31 -9.38
N HIS A 259 -12.01 -5.01 -9.50
CA HIS A 259 -13.03 -4.48 -10.43
C HIS A 259 -12.58 -3.19 -11.11
N PHE A 260 -13.06 -2.96 -12.33
CA PHE A 260 -12.82 -1.70 -13.03
C PHE A 260 -13.67 -0.57 -12.45
N LEU A 261 -13.04 0.60 -12.26
CA LEU A 261 -13.75 1.85 -11.94
C LEU A 261 -13.01 3.05 -12.54
N ASP A 262 -13.70 3.81 -13.38
CA ASP A 262 -13.25 5.09 -13.89
C ASP A 262 -13.95 6.22 -13.14
N TRP A 263 -13.21 6.99 -12.35
CA TRP A 263 -13.78 8.09 -11.57
C TRP A 263 -14.22 9.25 -12.46
N ALA A 264 -13.54 9.49 -13.59
CA ALA A 264 -13.81 10.64 -14.45
C ALA A 264 -15.17 10.53 -15.15
N THR A 265 -15.62 9.30 -15.40
CA THR A 265 -16.92 9.01 -16.00
C THR A 265 -17.98 8.61 -14.96
N PHE A 266 -17.63 8.57 -13.67
CA PHE A 266 -18.56 8.24 -12.60
C PHE A 266 -19.52 9.41 -12.33
N ALA A 267 -20.72 9.32 -12.88
CA ALA A 267 -21.78 10.30 -12.69
C ALA A 267 -22.66 9.97 -11.47
N PRO A 268 -23.01 10.94 -10.60
CA PRO A 268 -23.87 10.69 -9.44
C PRO A 268 -25.25 10.10 -9.77
N ASP A 269 -25.76 10.40 -10.97
CA ASP A 269 -27.05 9.95 -11.51
C ASP A 269 -26.94 8.68 -12.37
N MET A 270 -25.76 8.04 -12.43
CA MET A 270 -25.58 6.77 -13.13
C MET A 270 -26.43 5.67 -12.47
N ASP A 271 -27.41 5.15 -13.22
CA ASP A 271 -28.33 4.09 -12.79
C ASP A 271 -28.72 3.20 -13.99
N PRO A 272 -28.60 1.86 -13.90
CA PRO A 272 -28.02 1.10 -12.78
C PRO A 272 -26.49 1.13 -12.77
N LEU A 273 -25.93 1.20 -11.56
CA LEU A 273 -24.52 0.90 -11.35
C LEU A 273 -24.29 -0.62 -11.53
N PRO A 274 -23.17 -1.03 -12.14
CA PRO A 274 -22.85 -2.45 -12.28
C PRO A 274 -22.44 -3.06 -10.94
N ALA A 275 -22.85 -4.29 -10.67
CA ALA A 275 -22.36 -5.03 -9.51
C ALA A 275 -20.85 -5.26 -9.58
N PRO A 276 -20.11 -5.18 -8.47
CA PRO A 276 -20.58 -5.02 -7.07
C PRO A 276 -20.70 -3.55 -6.60
N LEU A 277 -20.62 -2.57 -7.50
CA LEU A 277 -20.73 -1.13 -7.18
C LEU A 277 -22.19 -0.65 -7.11
N ASP A 278 -23.15 -1.56 -7.23
CA ASP A 278 -24.59 -1.30 -7.10
C ASP A 278 -25.06 -1.19 -5.64
N GLN A 279 -24.18 -1.48 -4.68
CA GLN A 279 -24.45 -1.43 -3.25
C GLN A 279 -23.49 -0.45 -2.54
N PRO A 280 -23.92 0.16 -1.41
CA PRO A 280 -23.06 1.01 -0.62
C PRO A 280 -22.04 0.22 0.22
N PHE A 281 -20.95 0.91 0.58
CA PHE A 281 -19.81 0.38 1.34
C PHE A 281 -19.71 1.03 2.72
N ASP A 282 -19.45 0.22 3.75
CA ASP A 282 -19.20 0.71 5.11
C ASP A 282 -17.89 1.49 5.18
N VAL A 283 -16.86 1.00 4.49
CA VAL A 283 -15.52 1.58 4.53
C VAL A 283 -15.03 1.79 3.10
N ILE A 284 -14.50 2.97 2.83
CA ILE A 284 -13.77 3.25 1.59
C ILE A 284 -12.30 3.51 1.96
N LEU A 285 -11.37 2.96 1.19
CA LEU A 285 -9.94 3.14 1.32
C LEU A 285 -9.39 3.87 0.08
N GLY A 286 -8.40 4.74 0.28
CA GLY A 286 -7.68 5.38 -0.80
C GLY A 286 -6.29 5.80 -0.35
N ALA A 287 -5.26 5.50 -1.15
CA ALA A 287 -3.88 5.82 -0.82
C ALA A 287 -3.13 6.30 -2.05
N ASP A 288 -2.51 7.49 -1.97
CA ASP A 288 -1.77 8.13 -3.07
C ASP A 288 -2.60 8.34 -4.36
N ILE A 289 -3.93 8.46 -4.23
CA ILE A 289 -4.87 8.60 -5.36
C ILE A 289 -5.18 10.04 -5.78
N ILE A 290 -4.58 11.04 -5.13
CA ILE A 290 -4.76 12.47 -5.46
C ILE A 290 -3.42 13.05 -5.94
N TYR A 291 -3.17 12.97 -7.23
CA TYR A 291 -1.98 13.52 -7.88
C TYR A 291 -2.30 14.56 -8.97
N GLU A 292 -3.59 14.81 -9.22
CA GLU A 292 -4.11 15.90 -10.05
C GLU A 292 -5.32 16.52 -9.32
N PRO A 293 -5.56 17.84 -9.44
CA PRO A 293 -6.64 18.52 -8.73
C PRO A 293 -8.03 17.92 -8.98
N GLU A 294 -8.29 17.44 -10.19
CA GLU A 294 -9.56 16.87 -10.66
C GLU A 294 -9.92 15.58 -9.91
N HIS A 295 -8.93 14.79 -9.49
CA HIS A 295 -9.15 13.53 -8.77
C HIS A 295 -9.96 13.74 -7.49
N ALA A 296 -9.75 14.84 -6.76
CA ALA A 296 -10.51 15.13 -5.56
C ALA A 296 -12.01 15.28 -5.85
N ALA A 297 -12.36 15.95 -6.95
CA ALA A 297 -13.76 16.15 -7.36
C ALA A 297 -14.40 14.84 -7.83
N TRP A 298 -13.70 14.05 -8.65
CA TRP A 298 -14.22 12.76 -9.13
C TRP A 298 -14.39 11.75 -7.99
N ILE A 299 -13.40 11.63 -7.11
CA ILE A 299 -13.48 10.74 -5.94
C ILE A 299 -14.58 11.18 -4.99
N HIS A 300 -14.80 12.49 -4.80
CA HIS A 300 -15.94 12.96 -4.02
C HIS A 300 -17.28 12.49 -4.58
N ALA A 301 -17.47 12.52 -5.91
CA ALA A 301 -18.69 12.00 -6.53
C ALA A 301 -18.86 10.49 -6.26
N VAL A 302 -17.79 9.71 -6.39
CA VAL A 302 -17.77 8.27 -6.08
C VAL A 302 -18.13 8.02 -4.62
N VAL A 303 -17.44 8.67 -3.68
CA VAL A 303 -17.64 8.50 -2.23
C VAL A 303 -19.04 8.93 -1.82
N SER A 304 -19.55 10.05 -2.34
CA SER A 304 -20.91 10.53 -2.03
C SER A 304 -22.00 9.56 -2.45
N ARG A 305 -21.76 8.78 -3.52
CA ARG A 305 -22.70 7.78 -4.02
C ARG A 305 -22.56 6.43 -3.33
N LEU A 306 -21.32 5.99 -3.07
CA LEU A 306 -21.00 4.63 -2.65
C LEU A 306 -20.74 4.49 -1.15
N LEU A 307 -20.51 5.56 -0.39
CA LEU A 307 -20.35 5.45 1.06
C LEU A 307 -21.73 5.24 1.71
N ALA A 308 -21.87 4.16 2.48
CA ALA A 308 -23.11 3.86 3.18
C ALA A 308 -23.59 5.06 4.02
N PRO A 309 -24.88 5.40 4.01
CA PRO A 309 -25.38 6.48 4.85
C PRO A 309 -25.24 6.12 6.32
N GLY A 310 -24.79 7.07 7.14
CA GLY A 310 -24.66 6.87 8.58
C GLY A 310 -23.38 7.47 9.15
N THR A 311 -23.26 7.39 10.48
CA THR A 311 -22.11 7.96 11.21
C THR A 311 -20.98 6.96 11.43
N SER A 312 -21.23 5.68 11.14
CA SER A 312 -20.25 4.59 11.29
C SER A 312 -19.45 4.32 10.03
N SER A 313 -19.91 4.79 8.87
CA SER A 313 -19.22 4.62 7.59
C SER A 313 -18.17 5.69 7.37
N GLN A 314 -17.00 5.29 6.86
CA GLN A 314 -15.87 6.21 6.68
C GLN A 314 -15.09 5.94 5.40
N PHE A 315 -14.64 7.03 4.77
CA PHE A 315 -13.60 7.03 3.77
C PHE A 315 -12.27 7.42 4.42
N HIS A 316 -11.28 6.54 4.31
CA HIS A 316 -9.92 6.73 4.80
C HIS A 316 -9.00 7.03 3.63
N LEU A 317 -8.45 8.24 3.61
CA LEU A 317 -7.61 8.74 2.53
C LEU A 317 -6.22 9.11 3.05
N VAL A 318 -5.17 8.52 2.48
CA VAL A 318 -3.77 8.90 2.71
C VAL A 318 -3.23 9.56 1.43
N ILE A 319 -2.71 10.78 1.54
CA ILE A 319 -2.06 11.47 0.42
C ILE A 319 -0.66 11.96 0.82
N PRO A 320 0.30 12.01 -0.11
CA PRO A 320 1.65 12.46 0.19
C PRO A 320 1.72 13.98 0.19
N LEU A 321 2.33 14.58 1.21
CA LEU A 321 2.58 16.01 1.29
C LEU A 321 3.93 16.32 0.64
N ARG A 322 3.88 16.74 -0.63
CA ARG A 322 5.06 17.15 -1.39
C ARG A 322 5.04 18.68 -1.59
N LYS A 323 6.21 19.32 -1.60
CA LYS A 323 6.32 20.79 -1.80
C LYS A 323 5.67 21.28 -3.10
N THR A 324 5.61 20.43 -4.13
CA THR A 324 4.98 20.72 -5.42
C THR A 324 3.48 20.38 -5.47
N HIS A 325 2.92 19.74 -4.44
CA HIS A 325 1.55 19.20 -4.43
C HIS A 325 0.62 19.86 -3.39
N ALA A 326 0.87 21.13 -3.04
CA ALA A 326 0.05 21.86 -2.09
C ALA A 326 -1.39 22.08 -2.59
N LEU A 327 -1.57 22.16 -3.92
CA LEU A 327 -2.87 22.36 -4.57
C LEU A 327 -3.78 21.13 -4.39
N GLU A 328 -3.22 19.94 -4.41
CA GLU A 328 -3.91 18.64 -4.30
C GLU A 328 -4.42 18.41 -2.88
N SER A 329 -3.60 18.69 -1.86
CA SER A 329 -4.08 18.66 -0.47
C SER A 329 -5.17 19.70 -0.22
N SER A 330 -5.06 20.88 -0.86
CA SER A 330 -6.07 21.93 -0.77
C SER A 330 -7.35 21.56 -1.52
N SER A 331 -7.27 20.80 -2.62
CA SER A 331 -8.45 20.38 -3.38
C SER A 331 -9.27 19.35 -2.62
N VAL A 332 -8.65 18.42 -1.89
CA VAL A 332 -9.38 17.52 -0.97
C VAL A 332 -10.15 18.33 0.07
N GLU A 333 -9.50 19.29 0.72
CA GLU A 333 -10.16 20.12 1.75
C GLU A 333 -11.24 21.01 1.16
N HIS A 334 -11.05 21.50 -0.06
CA HIS A 334 -12.05 22.30 -0.76
C HIS A 334 -13.27 21.47 -1.15
N VAL A 335 -13.08 20.26 -1.68
CA VAL A 335 -14.19 19.44 -2.18
C VAL A 335 -14.94 18.76 -1.03
N PHE A 336 -14.24 18.31 0.02
CA PHE A 336 -14.86 17.69 1.20
C PHE A 336 -15.13 18.71 2.33
N HIS A 337 -15.26 19.99 2.00
CA HIS A 337 -15.56 21.04 2.97
C HIS A 337 -16.99 20.95 3.52
N VAL A 338 -17.17 21.49 4.73
CA VAL A 338 -18.50 21.65 5.34
C VAL A 338 -19.18 22.85 4.69
N ASN A 339 -19.81 22.64 3.54
CA ASN A 339 -20.85 23.55 3.07
C ASN A 339 -22.18 22.79 3.12
N ALA A 340 -23.02 23.15 4.09
CA ALA A 340 -24.45 22.99 3.94
C ALA A 340 -24.82 23.52 2.54
N SER A 341 -25.53 22.74 1.73
CA SER A 341 -25.93 23.22 0.40
C SER A 341 -26.72 24.52 0.58
N ASP A 342 -26.49 25.51 -0.29
CA ASP A 342 -27.23 26.78 -0.26
C ASP A 342 -28.74 26.55 -0.46
N GLU A 343 -29.13 25.37 -0.99
CA GLU A 343 -30.51 24.97 -1.26
C GLU A 343 -31.18 24.22 -0.10
N ASP A 344 -30.45 23.40 0.67
CA ASP A 344 -30.95 22.71 1.87
C ASP A 344 -29.84 22.52 2.92
N PRO A 345 -29.72 23.45 3.88
CA PRO A 345 -28.70 23.37 4.92
C PRO A 345 -28.86 22.21 5.90
N THR A 346 -29.92 21.40 5.75
CA THR A 346 -30.18 20.20 6.58
C THR A 346 -29.81 18.88 5.89
N ALA A 347 -29.47 18.91 4.61
CA ALA A 347 -29.09 17.71 3.87
C ALA A 347 -27.72 17.18 4.35
N PRO A 348 -27.59 15.86 4.62
CA PRO A 348 -26.31 15.28 5.01
C PRO A 348 -25.31 15.37 3.86
N VAL A 349 -24.14 15.94 4.12
CA VAL A 349 -23.03 16.04 3.16
C VAL A 349 -21.83 15.23 3.63
N VAL A 350 -21.08 14.64 2.69
CA VAL A 350 -19.82 13.96 2.97
C VAL A 350 -18.73 15.00 3.21
N THR A 351 -18.07 14.94 4.37
CA THR A 351 -17.09 15.94 4.78
C THR A 351 -15.92 15.34 5.56
N VAL A 352 -14.83 16.09 5.70
CA VAL A 352 -13.69 15.71 6.54
C VAL A 352 -14.09 15.69 8.02
N LEU A 353 -14.06 14.50 8.63
CA LEU A 353 -14.31 14.26 10.05
C LEU A 353 -13.04 14.34 10.90
N GLY A 354 -11.87 14.13 10.29
CA GLY A 354 -10.59 14.25 10.98
C GLY A 354 -9.41 14.30 10.01
N LYS A 355 -8.34 14.96 10.47
CA LYS A 355 -7.09 15.15 9.73
C LYS A 355 -5.89 14.90 10.63
N GLU A 356 -4.97 14.08 10.16
CA GLU A 356 -3.70 13.82 10.82
C GLU A 356 -2.54 14.03 9.85
N ARG A 357 -1.43 14.55 10.37
CA ARG A 357 -0.15 14.60 9.65
C ARG A 357 0.69 13.42 10.11
N ILE A 358 1.23 12.69 9.15
CA ILE A 358 2.07 11.52 9.38
C ILE A 358 3.45 11.81 8.81
N VAL A 359 4.49 11.54 9.60
CA VAL A 359 5.89 11.69 9.17
C VAL A 359 6.49 10.29 9.09
N CYS A 360 7.06 9.99 7.93
CA CYS A 360 7.66 8.71 7.59
C CYS A 360 9.12 8.87 7.19
N ASP A 361 9.91 7.83 7.44
CA ASP A 361 11.33 7.81 7.07
C ASP A 361 11.47 7.51 5.56
N VAL A 362 12.24 8.32 4.83
CA VAL A 362 12.50 8.15 3.39
C VAL A 362 13.29 6.87 3.12
N GLU A 363 14.34 6.66 3.91
CA GLU A 363 15.16 5.46 4.04
C GLU A 363 15.81 5.55 5.43
N GLU A 364 16.30 4.43 5.97
CA GLU A 364 16.76 4.36 7.37
C GLU A 364 17.89 5.35 7.75
N ASN A 365 18.51 6.05 6.79
CA ASN A 365 19.66 6.92 7.00
C ASN A 365 19.71 8.24 6.19
N ALA A 366 18.65 8.68 5.51
CA ALA A 366 18.74 9.86 4.62
C ALA A 366 18.57 11.23 5.32
N GLY A 367 18.00 11.28 6.54
CA GLY A 367 17.59 12.54 7.17
C GLY A 367 16.46 13.30 6.45
N ASP A 368 16.05 12.81 5.27
CA ASP A 368 14.88 13.27 4.54
C ASP A 368 13.61 12.61 5.11
N GLU A 369 12.57 13.40 5.30
CA GLU A 369 11.26 12.94 5.79
C GLU A 369 10.25 12.96 4.64
N VAL A 370 9.43 11.91 4.51
CA VAL A 370 8.21 11.96 3.71
C VAL A 370 7.06 12.26 4.65
N GLU A 371 6.26 13.24 4.29
CA GLU A 371 5.07 13.57 5.06
C GLU A 371 3.83 13.11 4.29
N TYR A 372 2.82 12.69 5.04
CA TYR A 372 1.50 12.34 4.52
C TYR A 372 0.43 13.08 5.30
N LEU A 373 -0.70 13.32 4.64
CA LEU A 373 -1.94 13.69 5.30
C LEU A 373 -2.87 12.48 5.28
N TYR A 374 -3.40 12.15 6.45
CA TYR A 374 -4.41 11.12 6.64
C TYR A 374 -5.74 11.78 6.98
N TYR A 375 -6.72 11.59 6.12
CA TYR A 375 -8.08 12.10 6.27
C TYR A 375 -9.02 10.95 6.63
N ARG A 376 -9.93 11.24 7.58
CA ARG A 376 -11.14 10.46 7.81
C ARG A 376 -12.31 11.30 7.33
N ILE A 377 -13.05 10.79 6.37
CA ILE A 377 -14.15 11.47 5.69
C ILE A 377 -15.43 10.66 5.91
N GLY A 378 -16.57 11.31 6.06
CA GLY A 378 -17.86 10.63 6.22
C GLY A 378 -19.02 11.60 6.28
N TRP A 379 -20.23 11.10 6.53
CA TRP A 379 -21.42 11.93 6.56
C TRP A 379 -21.43 12.86 7.79
N SER A 380 -21.69 14.15 7.56
CA SER A 380 -21.93 15.13 8.61
C SER A 380 -23.15 14.73 9.47
N ARG A 381 -23.01 14.78 10.80
CA ARG A 381 -24.09 14.39 11.73
C ARG A 381 -25.33 15.28 11.52
N GLN A 382 -26.51 14.67 11.48
CA GLN A 382 -27.73 15.37 11.89
C GLN A 382 -27.57 15.82 13.35
N ILE A 383 -27.57 17.13 13.59
CA ILE A 383 -27.96 17.66 14.90
C ILE A 383 -29.49 17.67 14.91
N GLN A 384 -30.11 16.57 15.30
CA GLN A 384 -31.44 16.64 15.91
C GLN A 384 -31.23 16.49 17.42
N GLU A 385 -31.08 17.63 18.10
CA GLU A 385 -31.42 17.66 19.51
C GLU A 385 -32.91 17.31 19.64
N PRO A 386 -33.29 16.39 20.55
CA PRO A 386 -34.70 16.22 20.85
C PRO A 386 -35.18 17.52 21.50
N VAL A 387 -36.10 18.21 20.85
CA VAL A 387 -36.89 19.27 21.49
C VAL A 387 -37.75 18.58 22.54
N GLY A 388 -37.24 18.56 23.78
CA GLY A 388 -37.92 18.06 24.98
C GLY A 388 -38.27 19.20 25.92
#